data_AF-A0A7Z0NK52-F1
#
_entry.id   AF-A0A7Z0NK52-F1
#
_cell.length_a   1.000
_cell.length_b   1.000
_cell.length_c   1.000
_cell.angle_alpha   90.00
_cell.angle_beta   90.00
_cell.angle_gamma   90.00
#
_symmetry.space_group_name_H-M   'P 1'
#
loop_
_entity.id
_entity.type
_entity.pdbx_description
1 polymer ?
#
loop_
_entity_poly.entity_id
_entity_poly.type
_entity_poly.pdbx_seq_one_letter_code
_entity_poly.pdbx_strand_id
1 'polypeptide(L)'
;MVAMDSDLHVPRITHPTARIVTGRIVRLLEGYPREVRVGQPVLVAVLMAAGVVRMLMALLQQLAAADSGRGRRTFKELRNGPEFLVTPVRLRDSAGRLCEVELHGHLPQSALHPADHVQLTLRRQRDSELPPKIERIVNLTTGQSLTPRTATLWSHLGPPLLLQASLGLLMLAAVAAGASLL
;
A
#
# COMPACT_ATOMS: atom_id res chain seq x y z
N MET A 1 -15.63 -51.19 20.21
CA MET A 1 -15.86 -49.82 19.68
C MET A 1 -14.56 -49.06 19.82
N VAL A 2 -13.80 -48.95 18.74
CA VAL A 2 -12.56 -48.15 18.70
C VAL A 2 -12.98 -46.73 18.37
N ALA A 3 -12.78 -45.81 19.32
CA ALA A 3 -12.94 -44.39 19.06
C ALA A 3 -11.83 -43.96 18.08
N MET A 4 -12.20 -43.67 16.84
CA MET A 4 -11.34 -42.92 15.92
C MET A 4 -11.29 -41.49 16.42
N ASP A 5 -10.29 -41.16 17.24
CA ASP A 5 -9.80 -39.79 17.37
C ASP A 5 -9.27 -39.36 16.00
N SER A 6 -10.18 -38.80 15.20
CA SER A 6 -9.81 -38.01 14.03
C SER A 6 -9.37 -36.66 14.55
N ASP A 7 -8.13 -36.63 15.04
CA ASP A 7 -7.34 -35.41 15.21
C ASP A 7 -7.33 -34.70 13.86
N LEU A 8 -8.31 -33.81 13.68
CA LEU A 8 -8.32 -32.76 12.68
C LEU A 8 -7.03 -31.99 12.90
N HIS A 9 -5.96 -32.43 12.24
CA HIS A 9 -4.70 -31.72 12.10
C HIS A 9 -5.03 -30.44 11.37
N VAL A 10 -5.50 -29.42 12.10
CA VAL A 10 -5.57 -28.06 11.61
C VAL A 10 -4.13 -27.73 11.22
N PRO A 11 -3.82 -27.59 9.92
CA PRO A 11 -2.45 -27.40 9.50
C PRO A 11 -2.00 -26.08 10.12
N ARG A 12 -1.04 -26.17 11.06
CA ARG A 12 -0.51 -25.01 11.76
C ARG A 12 0.12 -24.09 10.73
N ILE A 13 -0.53 -22.96 10.48
CA ILE A 13 -0.03 -21.95 9.55
C ILE A 13 1.22 -21.36 10.17
N THR A 14 2.33 -21.40 9.43
CA THR A 14 3.62 -20.90 9.90
C THR A 14 4.02 -19.65 9.12
N HIS A 15 4.65 -18.70 9.81
CA HIS A 15 5.23 -17.53 9.16
C HIS A 15 6.70 -17.83 8.83
N PRO A 16 7.07 -17.90 7.55
CA PRO A 16 8.45 -18.19 7.20
C PRO A 16 9.37 -17.05 7.63
N THR A 17 10.44 -17.38 8.36
CA THR A 17 11.45 -16.42 8.82
C THR A 17 12.57 -16.19 7.80
N ALA A 18 12.66 -17.07 6.79
CA ALA A 18 13.65 -17.03 5.73
C ALA A 18 13.34 -15.94 4.69
N ARG A 19 14.40 -15.35 4.11
CA ARG A 19 14.28 -14.32 3.08
C ARG A 19 13.85 -14.90 1.73
N ILE A 20 14.26 -16.12 1.41
CA ILE A 20 13.90 -16.80 0.17
C ILE A 20 13.14 -18.06 0.56
N VAL A 21 11.95 -18.23 0.00
CA VAL A 21 11.11 -19.40 0.24
C VAL A 21 10.69 -19.96 -1.10
N THR A 22 10.97 -21.24 -1.31
CA THR A 22 10.50 -21.98 -2.48
C THR A 22 9.37 -22.91 -2.04
N GLY A 23 8.30 -22.93 -2.81
CA GLY A 23 7.14 -23.73 -2.47
C GLY A 23 6.11 -23.78 -3.59
N ARG A 24 5.02 -24.47 -3.30
CA ARG A 24 3.88 -24.60 -4.20
C ARG A 24 2.73 -23.73 -3.69
N ILE A 25 2.11 -22.94 -4.57
CA ILE A 25 0.93 -22.16 -4.20
C ILE A 25 -0.21 -23.13 -3.88
N VAL A 26 -0.79 -23.00 -2.70
CA VAL A 26 -1.97 -23.76 -2.30
C VAL A 26 -3.21 -22.98 -2.68
N ARG A 27 -3.27 -21.71 -2.26
CA ARG A 27 -4.43 -20.86 -2.50
C ARG A 27 -4.08 -19.38 -2.32
N LEU A 28 -4.71 -18.53 -3.12
CA LEU A 28 -4.78 -17.09 -2.89
C LEU A 28 -6.10 -16.81 -2.15
N LEU A 29 -6.05 -16.14 -1.01
CA LEU A 29 -7.23 -15.74 -0.25
C LEU A 29 -7.80 -14.41 -0.76
N GLU A 30 -9.02 -14.07 -0.35
CA GLU A 30 -9.60 -12.77 -0.66
C GLU A 30 -8.73 -11.65 -0.10
N GLY A 31 -8.46 -10.65 -0.94
CA GLY A 31 -7.66 -9.51 -0.55
C GLY A 31 -8.45 -8.62 0.40
N TYR A 32 -7.83 -8.21 1.49
CA TYR A 32 -8.42 -7.26 2.43
C TYR A 32 -7.75 -5.89 2.27
N PRO A 33 -8.50 -4.77 2.39
CA PRO A 33 -7.91 -3.44 2.36
C PRO A 33 -7.12 -3.22 3.65
N ARG A 34 -5.88 -2.77 3.52
CA ARG A 34 -5.04 -2.38 4.65
C ARG A 34 -4.63 -0.92 4.49
N GLU A 35 -4.81 -0.13 5.55
CA GLU A 35 -4.46 1.28 5.53
C GLU A 35 -2.96 1.47 5.77
N VAL A 36 -2.26 2.17 4.86
CA VAL A 36 -0.96 2.75 5.24
C VAL A 36 -1.28 3.92 6.16
N ARG A 37 -0.92 3.82 7.44
CA ARG A 37 -0.93 5.00 8.33
C ARG A 37 0.04 6.04 7.79
N VAL A 38 -0.48 7.00 7.04
CA VAL A 38 0.25 8.22 6.72
C VAL A 38 0.50 8.91 8.05
N GLY A 39 1.77 9.14 8.40
CA GLY A 39 2.11 9.83 9.62
C GLY A 39 1.35 11.16 9.68
N GLN A 40 0.52 11.31 10.71
CA GLN A 40 -0.27 12.51 10.99
C GLN A 40 0.49 13.83 10.75
N PRO A 41 1.79 13.98 11.11
CA PRO A 41 2.54 15.21 10.81
C PRO A 41 2.73 15.49 9.31
N VAL A 42 2.92 14.46 8.48
CA VAL A 42 3.07 14.62 7.03
C VAL A 42 1.76 15.06 6.40
N LEU A 43 0.64 14.46 6.85
CA LEU A 43 -0.69 14.84 6.39
C LEU A 43 -1.03 16.29 6.76
N VAL A 44 -0.71 16.70 8.00
CA VAL A 44 -0.90 18.08 8.46
C VAL A 44 -0.05 19.05 7.64
N ALA A 45 1.24 18.74 7.40
CA ALA A 45 2.11 19.59 6.60
C ALA A 45 1.60 19.80 5.16
N VAL A 46 1.16 18.72 4.50
CA VAL A 46 0.62 18.77 3.13
C VAL A 46 -0.71 19.53 3.09
N LEU A 47 -1.62 19.29 4.04
CA LEU A 47 -2.91 19.98 4.11
C LEU A 47 -2.74 21.47 4.40
N MET A 48 -1.82 21.84 5.29
CA MET A 48 -1.51 23.25 5.58
C MET A 48 -0.92 23.95 4.35
N ALA A 49 0.07 23.34 3.69
CA ALA A 49 0.66 23.91 2.48
C ALA A 49 -0.36 24.04 1.33
N ALA A 50 -1.19 23.02 1.11
CA ALA A 50 -2.25 23.06 0.11
C ALA A 50 -3.35 24.07 0.48
N GLY A 51 -3.64 24.24 1.76
CA GLY A 51 -4.61 25.21 2.29
C GLY A 51 -4.25 26.66 1.98
N VAL A 52 -2.96 27.02 2.09
CA VAL A 52 -2.46 28.36 1.76
C VAL A 52 -2.73 28.71 0.29
N VAL A 53 -2.41 27.80 -0.64
CA VAL A 53 -2.66 28.02 -2.08
C VAL A 53 -4.15 28.11 -2.38
N ARG A 54 -4.97 27.30 -1.70
CA ARG A 54 -6.42 27.28 -1.88
C ARG A 54 -7.07 28.57 -1.40
N MET A 55 -6.59 29.12 -0.28
CA MET A 55 -7.03 30.40 0.27
C MET A 55 -6.64 31.55 -0.66
N LEU A 56 -5.42 31.52 -1.21
CA LEU A 56 -4.95 32.53 -2.15
C LEU A 56 -5.71 32.51 -3.49
N MET A 57 -5.98 31.31 -4.03
CA MET A 57 -6.83 31.12 -5.20
C MET A 57 -8.28 31.53 -4.96
N ALA A 58 -8.83 31.26 -3.77
CA ALA A 58 -10.18 31.70 -3.40
C ALA A 58 -10.26 33.22 -3.27
N LEU A 59 -9.24 33.86 -2.69
CA LEU A 59 -9.14 35.32 -2.61
C LEU A 59 -9.05 35.94 -4.01
N LEU A 60 -8.20 35.40 -4.89
CA LEU A 60 -8.09 35.81 -6.28
C LEU A 60 -9.41 35.62 -7.05
N GLN A 61 -10.13 34.52 -6.82
CA GLN A 61 -11.44 34.28 -7.44
C GLN A 61 -12.54 35.21 -6.90
N GLN A 62 -12.50 35.57 -5.61
CA GLN A 62 -13.39 36.57 -5.02
C GLN A 62 -13.13 37.98 -5.57
N LEU A 63 -11.86 38.32 -5.83
CA LEU A 63 -11.46 39.57 -6.48
C LEU A 63 -11.79 39.60 -7.98
N ALA A 64 -11.85 38.45 -8.64
CA ALA A 64 -12.06 38.33 -10.08
C ALA A 64 -13.53 38.17 -10.52
N ALA A 65 -14.50 38.15 -9.59
CA ALA A 65 -15.94 38.01 -9.87
C ALA A 65 -16.26 36.92 -10.91
N ALA A 66 -15.72 35.72 -10.73
CA ALA A 66 -15.98 34.58 -11.61
C ALA A 66 -16.61 33.43 -10.83
N ASP A 67 -17.92 33.28 -11.02
CA ASP A 67 -18.66 32.08 -10.61
C ASP A 67 -18.16 30.90 -11.45
N SER A 68 -17.31 30.06 -10.87
CA SER A 68 -16.97 28.77 -11.44
C SER A 68 -17.07 27.71 -10.37
N GLY A 69 -18.23 27.07 -10.34
CA GLY A 69 -18.50 25.88 -9.54
C GLY A 69 -17.44 24.82 -9.79
N ARG A 70 -16.53 24.65 -8.83
CA ARG A 70 -15.51 23.60 -8.84
C ARG A 70 -15.78 22.66 -7.67
N GLY A 71 -16.21 21.45 -8.02
CA GLY A 71 -16.66 20.40 -7.11
C GLY A 71 -15.77 20.24 -5.88
N ARG A 72 -16.38 20.38 -4.70
CA ARG A 72 -15.79 20.06 -3.40
C ARG A 72 -15.51 18.56 -3.34
N ARG A 73 -14.27 18.13 -3.64
CA ARG A 73 -13.79 16.83 -3.12
C ARG A 73 -13.69 16.94 -1.60
N THR A 74 -14.43 16.08 -0.92
CA THR A 74 -14.75 16.20 0.50
C THR A 74 -13.57 15.72 1.33
N PHE A 75 -13.24 16.45 2.40
CA PHE A 75 -12.17 16.13 3.38
C PHE A 75 -12.18 14.68 3.89
N LYS A 76 -13.35 14.02 3.81
CA LYS A 76 -13.58 12.62 4.17
C LYS A 76 -12.87 11.63 3.23
N GLU A 77 -12.72 11.96 1.95
CA GLU A 77 -12.00 11.13 0.95
C GLU A 77 -10.48 11.24 1.09
N LEU A 78 -9.97 12.36 1.62
CA LEU A 78 -8.53 12.60 1.83
C LEU A 78 -8.03 12.07 3.18
N ARG A 79 -8.94 11.81 4.13
CA ARG A 79 -8.60 11.25 5.45
C ARG A 79 -8.44 9.74 5.42
N ASN A 80 -9.08 9.06 4.47
CA ASN A 80 -8.83 7.66 4.21
C ASN A 80 -7.46 7.57 3.52
N GLY A 81 -6.46 7.08 4.25
CA GLY A 81 -5.14 6.80 3.69
C GLY A 81 -5.27 5.84 2.50
N PRO A 82 -4.21 5.68 1.69
CA PRO A 82 -4.24 4.70 0.61
C PRO A 82 -4.57 3.33 1.18
N GLU A 83 -5.74 2.82 0.85
CA GLU A 83 -6.05 1.41 1.00
C GLU A 83 -5.22 0.69 -0.06
N PHE A 84 -4.25 -0.09 0.39
CA PHE A 84 -3.59 -1.04 -0.49
C PHE A 84 -4.24 -2.40 -0.27
N LEU A 85 -4.58 -3.06 -1.37
CA LEU A 85 -5.07 -4.43 -1.32
C LEU A 85 -3.92 -5.31 -0.82
N VAL A 86 -4.17 -6.03 0.27
CA VAL A 86 -3.30 -7.09 0.77
C VAL A 86 -3.98 -8.41 0.46
N THR A 87 -3.35 -9.23 -0.38
CA THR A 87 -3.82 -10.58 -0.70
C THR A 87 -3.00 -11.60 0.08
N PRO A 88 -3.58 -12.31 1.05
CA PRO A 88 -2.88 -13.40 1.72
C PRO A 88 -2.68 -14.57 0.75
N VAL A 89 -1.46 -15.09 0.70
CA VAL A 89 -1.08 -16.22 -0.13
C VAL A 89 -0.63 -17.36 0.76
N ARG A 90 -1.29 -18.51 0.63
CA ARG A 90 -0.87 -19.74 1.28
C ARG A 90 -0.04 -20.57 0.32
N LEU A 91 1.14 -20.94 0.78
CA LEU A 91 2.07 -21.79 0.06
C LEU A 91 2.45 -22.99 0.91
N ARG A 92 2.81 -24.07 0.24
CA ARG A 92 3.40 -25.24 0.87
C ARG A 92 4.89 -25.22 0.58
N ASP A 93 5.71 -25.14 1.62
CA ASP A 93 7.17 -25.12 1.45
C ASP A 93 7.69 -26.51 1.04
N SER A 94 8.99 -26.58 0.72
CA SER A 94 9.65 -27.85 0.38
C SER A 94 9.66 -28.88 1.52
N ALA A 95 9.47 -28.44 2.77
CA ALA A 95 9.32 -29.31 3.94
C ALA A 95 7.86 -29.76 4.16
N GLY A 96 6.95 -29.43 3.25
CA GLY A 96 5.54 -29.79 3.32
C GLY A 96 4.71 -28.97 4.31
N ARG A 97 5.29 -27.91 4.91
CA ARG A 97 4.62 -27.02 5.88
C ARG A 97 3.76 -25.99 5.16
N LEU A 98 2.63 -25.65 5.76
CA LEU A 98 1.76 -24.59 5.26
C LEU A 98 2.28 -23.25 5.78
N CYS A 99 2.68 -22.39 4.85
CA CYS A 99 3.21 -21.07 5.12
C CYS A 99 2.23 -20.01 4.59
N GLU A 100 2.07 -18.93 5.34
CA GLU A 100 1.29 -17.76 4.92
C GLU A 100 2.21 -16.56 4.71
N VAL A 101 1.98 -15.85 3.62
CA VAL A 101 2.73 -14.65 3.23
C VAL A 101 1.76 -13.63 2.62
N GLU A 102 2.13 -12.36 2.66
CA GLU A 102 1.27 -11.30 2.14
C GLU A 102 1.77 -10.76 0.81
N LEU A 103 0.90 -10.78 -0.20
CA LEU A 103 1.08 -10.05 -1.44
C LEU A 103 0.51 -8.64 -1.27
N HIS A 104 1.37 -7.63 -1.38
CA HIS A 104 0.93 -6.23 -1.26
C HIS A 104 0.81 -5.60 -2.65
N GLY A 105 -0.34 -4.99 -2.92
CA GLY A 105 -0.62 -4.32 -4.19
C GLY A 105 -1.25 -5.26 -5.23
N HIS A 106 -1.16 -4.87 -6.49
CA HIS A 106 -1.78 -5.60 -7.59
C HIS A 106 -0.80 -6.53 -8.28
N LEU A 107 -1.28 -7.74 -8.58
CA LEU A 107 -0.64 -8.72 -9.44
C LEU A 107 -1.63 -9.11 -10.55
N PRO A 108 -1.17 -9.35 -11.79
CA PRO A 108 -2.07 -9.84 -12.83
C PRO A 108 -2.71 -11.17 -12.40
N GLN A 109 -4.02 -11.31 -12.57
CA GLN A 109 -4.78 -12.51 -12.15
C GLN A 109 -4.31 -13.79 -12.85
N SER A 110 -3.73 -13.68 -14.04
CA SER A 110 -3.17 -14.80 -14.81
C SER A 110 -1.74 -15.18 -14.41
N ALA A 111 -1.11 -14.46 -13.48
CA ALA A 111 0.31 -14.61 -13.20
C ALA A 111 0.63 -15.68 -12.14
N LEU A 112 -0.36 -16.04 -11.33
CA LEU A 112 -0.24 -17.07 -10.30
C LEU A 112 -1.49 -17.95 -10.27
N HIS A 113 -1.29 -19.25 -10.48
CA HIS A 113 -2.33 -20.24 -10.33
C HIS A 113 -2.09 -21.11 -9.08
N PRO A 114 -3.17 -21.64 -8.46
CA PRO A 114 -3.03 -22.73 -7.51
C PRO A 114 -2.20 -23.85 -8.14
N ALA A 115 -1.38 -24.49 -7.32
CA ALA A 115 -0.44 -25.54 -7.72
C ALA A 115 0.82 -25.08 -8.49
N ASP A 116 1.01 -23.79 -8.77
CA ASP A 116 2.27 -23.29 -9.35
C ASP A 116 3.45 -23.44 -8.37
N HIS A 117 4.61 -23.81 -8.91
CA HIS A 117 5.87 -23.75 -8.17
C HIS A 117 6.43 -22.35 -8.26
N VAL A 118 6.71 -21.77 -7.10
CA VAL A 118 7.19 -20.40 -7.00
C VAL A 118 8.37 -20.30 -6.05
N GLN A 119 9.30 -19.42 -6.39
CA GLN A 119 10.33 -18.93 -5.50
C GLN A 119 10.00 -17.49 -5.12
N LEU A 120 9.80 -17.27 -3.83
CA LEU A 120 9.41 -15.99 -3.26
C LEU A 120 10.61 -15.37 -2.55
N THR A 121 10.82 -14.08 -2.80
CA THR A 121 11.67 -13.24 -1.97
C THR A 121 10.78 -12.47 -1.02
N LEU A 122 11.03 -12.65 0.28
CA LEU A 122 10.22 -12.14 1.37
C LEU A 122 10.96 -11.04 2.13
N ARG A 123 10.19 -10.08 2.65
CA ARG A 123 10.64 -9.04 3.56
C ARG A 123 9.80 -9.03 4.81
N ARG A 124 10.48 -8.98 5.96
CA ARG A 124 9.82 -8.83 7.26
C ARG A 124 9.15 -7.47 7.35
N GLN A 125 7.95 -7.46 7.92
CA GLN A 125 7.21 -6.23 8.21
C GLN A 125 7.71 -5.62 9.53
N ARG A 126 7.35 -4.36 9.78
CA ARG A 126 7.75 -3.65 11.01
C ARG A 126 7.12 -4.28 12.26
N ASP A 127 5.93 -4.84 12.11
CA ASP A 127 5.26 -5.64 13.12
C ASP A 127 5.55 -7.12 12.85
N SER A 128 6.09 -7.79 13.87
CA SER A 128 6.59 -9.17 13.82
C SER A 128 5.51 -10.23 13.89
N GLU A 129 4.30 -9.87 14.35
CA GLU A 129 3.15 -10.79 14.40
C GLU A 129 2.55 -11.02 13.00
N LEU A 130 2.86 -10.14 12.05
CA LEU A 130 2.32 -10.20 10.70
C LEU A 130 3.09 -11.18 9.81
N PRO A 131 2.41 -11.85 8.85
CA PRO A 131 3.09 -12.65 7.85
C PRO A 131 4.06 -11.77 7.03
N PRO A 132 5.18 -12.31 6.56
CA PRO A 132 6.14 -11.54 5.79
C PRO A 132 5.56 -11.11 4.43
N LYS A 133 5.99 -9.94 3.96
CA LYS A 133 5.58 -9.37 2.67
C LYS A 133 6.38 -9.99 1.53
N ILE A 134 5.73 -10.27 0.41
CA ILE A 134 6.39 -10.66 -0.84
C ILE A 134 6.98 -9.41 -1.53
N GLU A 135 8.28 -9.43 -1.82
CA GLU A 135 8.96 -8.42 -2.65
C GLU A 135 9.10 -8.86 -4.11
N ARG A 136 9.33 -10.15 -4.35
CA ARG A 136 9.53 -10.70 -5.70
C ARG A 136 9.02 -12.12 -5.75
N ILE A 137 8.43 -12.48 -6.88
CA ILE A 137 7.91 -13.80 -7.19
C ILE A 137 8.60 -14.27 -8.46
N VAL A 138 9.17 -15.45 -8.43
CA VAL A 138 9.61 -16.16 -9.63
C VAL A 138 8.74 -17.38 -9.76
N ASN A 139 7.87 -17.40 -10.75
CA ASN A 139 7.07 -18.57 -11.07
C ASN A 139 7.96 -19.54 -11.84
N LEU A 140 8.36 -20.62 -11.17
CA LEU A 140 9.22 -21.67 -11.72
C LEU A 140 8.45 -22.55 -12.73
N THR A 141 7.11 -22.61 -12.63
CA THR A 141 6.27 -23.30 -13.62
C THR A 141 6.26 -22.57 -14.96
N THR A 142 6.08 -21.25 -14.94
CA THR A 142 5.94 -20.44 -16.17
C THR A 142 7.22 -19.73 -16.59
N GLY A 143 8.26 -19.76 -15.76
CA GLY A 143 9.51 -19.01 -15.96
C GLY A 143 9.39 -17.50 -15.76
N GLN A 144 8.22 -17.00 -15.33
CA GLN A 144 7.98 -15.57 -15.22
C GLN A 144 8.49 -14.99 -13.89
N SER A 145 9.14 -13.83 -13.96
CA SER A 145 9.52 -13.03 -12.79
C SER A 145 8.54 -11.88 -12.61
N LEU A 146 7.84 -11.87 -11.49
CA LEU A 146 6.82 -10.87 -11.14
C LEU A 146 7.28 -10.08 -9.92
N THR A 147 7.13 -8.76 -9.99
CA THR A 147 7.38 -7.84 -8.88
C THR A 147 6.06 -7.19 -8.50
N PRO A 148 5.47 -7.53 -7.34
CA PRO A 148 4.27 -6.88 -6.85
C PRO A 148 4.51 -5.38 -6.71
N ARG A 149 3.70 -4.56 -7.38
CA ARG A 149 3.80 -3.09 -7.27
C ARG A 149 2.80 -2.62 -6.23
N THR A 150 3.31 -2.08 -5.13
CA THR A 150 2.48 -1.36 -4.15
C THR A 150 2.18 0.04 -4.67
N ALA A 151 0.92 0.46 -4.60
CA ALA A 151 0.57 1.85 -4.80
C ALA A 151 1.34 2.71 -3.78
N THR A 152 2.11 3.66 -4.27
CA THR A 152 2.85 4.58 -3.41
C THR A 152 1.92 5.70 -2.95
N LEU A 153 2.26 6.37 -1.85
CA LEU A 153 1.54 7.58 -1.40
C LEU A 153 1.41 8.64 -2.51
N TRP A 154 2.34 8.64 -3.45
CA TRP A 154 2.34 9.49 -4.64
C TRP A 154 1.20 9.16 -5.60
N SER A 155 0.93 7.87 -5.82
CA SER A 155 -0.20 7.40 -6.62
C SER A 155 -1.55 7.74 -5.97
N HIS A 156 -1.59 7.81 -4.63
CA HIS A 156 -2.82 8.12 -3.86
C HIS A 156 -3.11 9.61 -3.74
N LEU A 157 -2.09 10.41 -3.41
CA LEU A 157 -2.20 11.87 -3.34
C LEU A 157 -2.52 12.45 -4.73
N GLY A 158 -2.02 11.82 -5.78
CA GLY A 158 -2.21 12.27 -7.14
C GLY A 158 -1.31 13.46 -7.50
N PRO A 159 -0.86 13.55 -8.78
CA PRO A 159 -0.04 14.67 -9.25
C PRO A 159 -0.57 16.08 -8.88
N PRO A 160 -1.90 16.35 -8.91
CA PRO A 160 -2.42 17.68 -8.62
C PRO A 160 -2.17 18.16 -7.18
N LEU A 161 -2.33 17.29 -6.17
CA LEU A 161 -2.14 17.67 -4.77
C LEU A 161 -0.66 17.91 -4.45
N LEU A 162 0.24 17.11 -5.03
CA LEU A 162 1.68 17.31 -4.89
C LEU A 162 2.12 18.65 -5.49
N LEU A 163 1.62 18.99 -6.69
CA LEU A 163 1.87 20.29 -7.30
C LEU A 163 1.37 21.45 -6.43
N GLN A 164 0.15 21.33 -5.90
CA GLN A 164 -0.42 22.35 -5.03
C GLN A 164 0.38 22.51 -3.72
N ALA A 165 0.83 21.42 -3.11
CA ALA A 165 1.66 21.47 -1.91
C ALA A 165 3.05 22.07 -2.18
N SER A 166 3.69 21.71 -3.30
CA SER A 166 4.99 22.30 -3.68
C SER A 166 4.90 23.80 -3.92
N LEU A 167 3.81 24.25 -4.56
CA LEU A 167 3.60 25.67 -4.82
C LEU A 167 3.35 26.46 -3.52
N GLY A 168 2.58 25.88 -2.59
CA GLY A 168 2.35 26.48 -1.28
C GLY A 168 3.63 26.62 -0.46
N LEU A 169 4.50 25.60 -0.50
CA LEU A 169 5.78 25.64 0.19
C LEU A 169 6.71 26.72 -0.39
N LEU A 170 6.77 26.84 -1.71
CA LEU A 170 7.56 27.89 -2.38
C LEU A 170 7.07 29.30 -2.00
N MET A 171 5.76 29.52 -1.92
CA MET A 171 5.22 30.81 -1.48
C MET A 171 5.58 31.12 -0.02
N LEU A 172 5.44 30.15 0.89
CA LEU A 172 5.81 30.34 2.29
C LEU A 172 7.30 30.64 2.45
N ALA A 173 8.16 29.95 1.70
CA ALA A 173 9.59 30.20 1.69
C ALA A 173 9.93 31.60 1.17
N ALA A 174 9.27 32.06 0.10
CA ALA A 174 9.46 33.39 -0.45
C ALA A 174 9.04 34.49 0.54
N VAL A 175 7.90 34.32 1.22
CA VAL A 175 7.43 35.26 2.25
C VAL A 175 8.38 35.29 3.45
N ALA A 176 8.80 34.12 3.95
CA ALA A 176 9.73 34.04 5.07
C ALA A 176 11.09 34.67 4.73
N ALA A 177 11.62 34.41 3.54
CA ALA A 177 12.84 35.04 3.05
C ALA A 177 12.69 36.58 2.97
N GLY A 178 11.60 37.07 2.39
CA GLY A 178 11.33 38.51 2.30
C GLY A 178 11.15 39.17 3.67
N ALA A 179 10.49 38.48 4.62
CA ALA A 179 10.32 38.97 5.99
C ALA A 179 11.64 38.96 6.79
N SER A 180 12.58 38.07 6.47
CA SER A 180 13.92 38.06 7.08
C SER A 180 14.88 39.11 6.51
N LEU A 181 14.50 39.77 5.41
CA LEU A 181 15.26 40.81 4.72
C LEU A 181 14.76 42.23 5.06
N LEU A 182 13.65 42.35 5.82
CA LEU A 182 13.05 43.57 6.36
C LEU A 182 13.44 43.76 7.82
#